data_AF-A0A926I604-F1
#
_entry.id   AF-A0A926I604-F1
#
_cell.length_a   1.000
_cell.length_b   1.000
_cell.length_c   1.000
_cell.angle_alpha   90.00
_cell.angle_beta   90.00
_cell.angle_gamma   90.00
#
_symmetry.space_group_name_H-M   'P 1'
#
loop_
_entity.id
_entity.type
_entity.pdbx_description
1 polymer ?
#
loop_
_entity_poly.entity_id
_entity_poly.type
_entity_poly.pdbx_seq_one_letter_code
_entity_poly.pdbx_strand_id
1 'polypeptide(L)'
;MRDRNLTGPWAGFSFKAGRLVTPEGRELLPEDLAWLSLTAAQAQEWRRLMEDASSSKIRARDRRKPLAYKAAEIVDLRDAIRRRTEKRLSGVMAGPDAEPPVAVLPVPGPTRRQRV
;
A
#
# COMPACT_ATOMS: atom_id res chain seq x y z
N MET A 1 25.06 11.54 23.50
CA MET A 1 24.43 10.38 24.17
C MET A 1 25.53 9.67 24.97
N ARG A 2 25.33 9.36 26.27
CA ARG A 2 26.38 8.72 27.10
C ARG A 2 26.49 7.23 26.80
N ASP A 3 27.71 6.72 26.91
CA ASP A 3 28.02 5.31 26.74
C ASP A 3 27.25 4.48 27.77
N ARG A 4 26.52 3.46 27.29
CA ARG A 4 25.69 2.60 28.14
C ARG A 4 25.48 1.23 27.51
N ASN A 5 25.52 0.18 28.33
CA ASN A 5 25.07 -1.14 27.91
C ASN A 5 23.56 -1.25 28.05
N LEU A 6 22.89 -1.82 27.05
CA LEU A 6 21.46 -2.11 27.08
C LEU A 6 21.22 -3.48 27.71
N THR A 7 20.11 -3.61 28.43
CA THR A 7 19.75 -4.82 29.19
C THR A 7 18.40 -5.39 28.71
N GLY A 8 18.06 -6.60 29.17
CA GLY A 8 16.81 -7.27 28.79
C GLY A 8 16.82 -7.78 27.34
N PRO A 9 15.74 -7.60 26.56
CA PRO A 9 15.70 -8.00 25.14
C PRO A 9 16.78 -7.33 24.26
N TRP A 10 17.39 -6.27 24.78
CA TRP A 10 18.47 -5.52 24.13
C TRP A 10 19.86 -5.92 24.65
N ALA A 11 19.98 -7.03 25.38
CA ALA A 11 21.26 -7.52 25.88
C ALA A 11 22.27 -7.72 24.72
N GLY A 12 23.50 -7.25 24.94
CA GLY A 12 24.56 -7.27 23.93
C GLY A 12 24.59 -6.04 23.02
N PHE A 13 23.54 -5.21 23.00
CA PHE A 13 23.61 -3.90 22.37
C PHE A 13 24.16 -2.86 23.35
N SER A 14 24.91 -1.88 22.85
CA SER A 14 25.42 -0.79 23.66
C SER A 14 25.48 0.51 22.87
N PHE A 15 25.42 1.64 23.55
CA PHE A 15 25.75 2.92 22.94
C PHE A 15 27.21 3.27 23.26
N LYS A 16 27.98 3.66 22.24
CA LYS A 16 29.36 4.13 22.37
C LYS A 16 29.58 5.36 21.49
N ALA A 17 29.99 6.47 22.07
CA ALA A 17 30.21 7.75 21.39
C ALA A 17 29.03 8.18 20.49
N GLY A 18 27.78 7.87 20.91
CA GLY A 18 26.57 8.18 20.15
C GLY A 18 26.21 7.18 19.03
N ARG A 19 26.99 6.11 18.84
CA ARG A 19 26.71 5.00 17.91
C ARG A 19 26.09 3.84 18.66
N LEU A 20 25.24 3.06 17.99
CA LEU A 20 24.69 1.81 18.54
C LEU A 20 25.57 0.64 18.11
N VAL A 21 26.21 -0.01 19.06
CA VAL A 21 27.00 -1.22 18.84
C VAL A 21 26.10 -2.44 19.03
N THR A 22 26.09 -3.34 18.05
CA THR A 22 25.36 -4.60 18.11
C THR A 22 26.15 -5.67 18.88
N PRO A 23 25.51 -6.77 19.33
CA PRO A 23 26.21 -7.88 19.99
C PRO A 23 27.30 -8.52 19.13
N GLU A 24 27.15 -8.41 17.82
CA GLU A 24 28.10 -8.89 16.81
C GLU A 24 29.31 -7.95 16.64
N GLY A 25 29.34 -6.84 17.37
CA GLY A 25 30.40 -5.83 17.31
C GLY A 25 30.27 -4.84 16.14
N ARG A 26 29.11 -4.80 15.46
CA ARG A 26 28.88 -3.82 14.38
C ARG A 26 28.46 -2.49 14.97
N GLU A 27 29.05 -1.40 14.48
CA GLU A 27 28.65 -0.06 14.88
C GLU A 27 27.64 0.50 13.86
N LEU A 28 26.48 0.92 14.35
CA LEU A 28 25.46 1.63 13.59
C LEU A 28 25.54 3.10 13.93
N LEU A 29 25.70 3.91 12.89
CA LEU A 29 25.72 5.35 12.99
C LEU A 29 24.30 5.90 13.23
N PRO A 30 24.17 7.11 13.78
CA PRO A 30 22.87 7.77 13.90
C PRO A 30 22.10 7.85 12.57
N GLU A 31 22.81 8.04 11.45
CA GLU A 31 22.23 8.09 10.11
C GLU A 31 21.65 6.75 9.68
N ASP A 32 22.31 5.64 10.00
CA ASP A 32 21.83 4.29 9.72
C ASP A 32 20.53 4.02 10.50
N LEU A 33 20.49 4.46 11.76
CA LEU A 33 19.31 4.32 12.61
C LEU A 33 18.15 5.19 12.09
N ALA A 34 18.43 6.38 11.55
CA ALA A 34 17.41 7.20 10.91
C ALA A 34 16.78 6.45 9.72
N TRP A 35 17.60 5.87 8.84
CA TRP A 35 17.13 5.08 7.70
C TRP A 35 16.34 3.82 8.12
N LEU A 36 16.83 3.09 9.12
CA LEU A 36 16.16 1.91 9.66
C LEU A 36 14.81 2.30 10.29
N SER A 37 14.74 3.40 11.04
CA SER A 37 13.51 3.87 11.66
C SER A 37 12.46 4.29 10.62
N LEU A 38 12.87 4.95 9.54
CA LEU A 38 11.99 5.32 8.43
C LEU A 38 11.41 4.07 7.74
N THR A 39 12.27 3.09 7.46
CA THR A 39 11.85 1.83 6.83
C THR A 39 10.88 1.05 7.73
N ALA A 40 11.17 0.99 9.04
CA ALA A 40 10.30 0.36 10.01
C ALA A 40 8.94 1.08 10.12
N ALA A 41 8.93 2.42 10.13
CA ALA A 41 7.71 3.21 10.15
C ALA A 41 6.86 2.94 8.89
N GLN A 42 7.49 2.91 7.71
CA GLN A 42 6.79 2.59 6.48
C GLN A 42 6.16 1.19 6.54
N ALA A 43 6.91 0.18 6.99
CA ALA A 43 6.38 -1.18 7.15
C ALA A 43 5.20 -1.26 8.15
N GLN A 44 5.21 -0.44 9.20
CA GLN A 44 4.11 -0.35 10.16
C GLN A 44 2.86 0.29 9.52
N GLU A 45 3.01 1.33 8.72
CA GLU A 45 1.89 1.93 7.98
C GLU A 45 1.24 0.93 7.03
N TRP A 46 2.04 0.14 6.32
CA TRP A 46 1.51 -0.94 5.48
C TRP A 46 0.74 -1.99 6.29
N ARG A 47 1.24 -2.36 7.48
CA ARG A 47 0.54 -3.29 8.37
C ARG A 47 -0.82 -2.74 8.81
N ARG A 48 -0.88 -1.46 9.22
CA ARG A 48 -2.13 -0.78 9.61
C ARG A 48 -3.14 -0.76 8.45
N LEU A 49 -2.68 -0.45 7.23
CA LEU A 49 -3.53 -0.49 6.04
C LEU A 49 -4.10 -1.89 5.77
N MET A 50 -3.31 -2.95 5.97
CA MET A 50 -3.77 -4.33 5.79
C MET A 50 -4.72 -4.76 6.91
N GLU A 51 -4.47 -4.35 8.15
CA GLU A 51 -5.38 -4.58 9.29
C GLU A 51 -6.72 -3.87 9.08
N ASP A 52 -6.73 -2.64 8.59
CA ASP A 52 -7.95 -1.90 8.23
C ASP A 52 -8.69 -2.56 7.06
N ALA A 53 -7.97 -3.04 6.04
CA ALA A 53 -8.56 -3.79 4.93
C ALA A 53 -9.15 -5.14 5.39
N SER A 54 -8.53 -5.79 6.39
CA SER A 54 -9.03 -7.04 6.97
C SER A 54 -10.25 -6.80 7.86
N SER A 55 -10.18 -5.81 8.76
CA SER A 55 -11.27 -5.47 9.68
C SER A 55 -12.49 -4.90 8.96
N SER A 56 -12.31 -4.14 7.87
CA SER A 56 -13.41 -3.68 7.02
C SER A 56 -14.12 -4.82 6.29
N LYS A 57 -13.40 -5.88 5.86
CA LYS A 57 -14.02 -7.10 5.31
C LYS A 57 -14.87 -7.84 6.36
N ILE A 58 -14.38 -7.92 7.60
CA ILE A 58 -15.13 -8.52 8.72
C ILE A 58 -16.40 -7.70 8.99
N ARG A 59 -16.27 -6.36 9.12
CA ARG A 59 -17.41 -5.45 9.34
C ARG A 59 -18.40 -5.42 8.17
N ALA A 60 -17.94 -5.55 6.93
CA ALA A 60 -18.79 -5.64 5.75
C ALA A 60 -19.59 -6.95 5.68
N ARG A 61 -19.03 -8.05 6.22
CA ARG A 61 -19.75 -9.33 6.36
C ARG A 61 -20.91 -9.24 7.34
N ASP A 62 -20.74 -8.48 8.44
CA ASP A 62 -21.78 -8.23 9.44
C ASP A 62 -22.81 -7.16 9.03
N ARG A 63 -22.48 -6.26 8.09
CA ARG A 63 -23.35 -5.15 7.64
C ARG A 63 -24.25 -5.47 6.44
N ARG A 64 -24.64 -6.73 6.20
CA ARG A 64 -25.72 -7.03 5.26
C ARG A 64 -27.07 -6.64 5.87
N LYS A 65 -27.51 -5.39 5.65
CA LYS A 65 -28.88 -4.90 5.91
C LYS A 65 -29.43 -4.14 4.68
N PRO A 66 -30.76 -4.16 4.45
CA PRO A 66 -31.35 -4.05 3.12
C PRO A 66 -31.32 -2.63 2.54
N LEU A 67 -31.30 -2.56 1.21
CA LEU A 67 -31.18 -1.35 0.40
C LEU A 67 -32.38 -0.41 0.59
N ALA A 68 -32.10 0.85 0.95
CA ALA A 68 -33.09 1.94 1.01
C ALA A 68 -32.73 3.05 -0.01
N TYR A 69 -33.75 3.63 -0.63
CA TYR A 69 -33.68 4.49 -1.82
C TYR A 69 -33.22 5.94 -1.56
N LYS A 70 -32.74 6.58 -2.63
CA LYS A 70 -31.73 7.67 -2.67
C LYS A 70 -32.25 9.11 -2.45
N ALA A 71 -31.58 9.83 -1.56
CA ALA A 71 -31.34 11.28 -1.68
C ALA A 71 -30.02 11.52 -2.45
N ALA A 72 -29.83 12.67 -3.09
CA ALA A 72 -28.67 12.97 -3.94
C ALA A 72 -27.34 12.69 -3.21
N GLU A 73 -26.61 11.68 -3.71
CA GLU A 73 -25.45 11.05 -3.07
C GLU A 73 -24.19 11.84 -3.45
N ILE A 74 -23.54 12.49 -2.48
CA ILE A 74 -22.18 13.00 -2.66
C ILE A 74 -21.27 11.78 -2.78
N VAL A 75 -20.81 11.49 -3.99
CA VAL A 75 -19.94 10.34 -4.27
C VAL A 75 -18.50 10.75 -4.06
N ASP A 76 -17.83 10.12 -3.09
CA ASP A 76 -16.39 10.25 -2.92
C ASP A 76 -15.67 9.68 -4.15
N LEU A 77 -14.68 10.43 -4.65
CA LEU A 77 -13.90 10.08 -5.84
C LEU A 77 -13.27 8.68 -5.71
N ARG A 78 -12.86 8.30 -4.50
CA ARG A 78 -12.33 6.95 -4.22
C ARG A 78 -13.35 5.86 -4.53
N ASP A 79 -14.62 6.08 -4.19
CA ASP A 79 -15.71 5.15 -4.45
C ASP A 79 -16.12 5.14 -5.93
N ALA A 80 -16.06 6.28 -6.62
CA ALA A 80 -16.30 6.35 -8.06
C ALA A 80 -15.25 5.56 -8.87
N ILE A 81 -13.97 5.69 -8.50
CA ILE A 81 -12.86 4.99 -9.17
C ILE A 81 -12.95 3.47 -8.93
N ARG A 82 -13.24 3.03 -7.70
CA ARG A 82 -13.41 1.60 -7.39
C ARG A 82 -14.56 0.97 -8.19
N ARG A 83 -15.74 1.60 -8.22
CA ARG A 83 -16.91 1.13 -8.99
C ARG A 83 -16.60 1.00 -10.49
N ARG A 84 -15.81 1.92 -11.05
CA ARG A 84 -15.38 1.87 -12.46
C ARG A 84 -14.47 0.68 -12.75
N THR A 85 -13.50 0.42 -11.87
CA THR A 85 -12.55 -0.69 -12.05
C THR A 85 -13.25 -2.05 -11.96
N GLU A 86 -14.14 -2.22 -11.00
CA GLU A 86 -14.94 -3.45 -10.85
C GLU A 86 -15.81 -3.73 -12.08
N LYS A 87 -16.42 -2.68 -12.66
CA LYS A 87 -17.25 -2.81 -13.87
C LYS A 87 -16.46 -3.20 -15.13
N ARG A 88 -15.18 -2.80 -15.20
CA ARG A 88 -14.28 -3.22 -16.30
C ARG A 88 -13.83 -4.67 -16.14
N LEU A 89 -13.67 -5.13 -14.90
CA LEU A 89 -13.29 -6.51 -14.59
C LEU A 89 -14.47 -7.48 -14.77
N SER A 90 -15.70 -7.03 -14.56
CA SER A 90 -16.91 -7.83 -14.84
C SER A 90 -17.26 -7.95 -16.33
N GLY A 91 -16.58 -7.22 -17.21
CA GLY A 91 -16.79 -7.27 -18.67
C GLY A 91 -16.13 -8.48 -19.36
N VAL A 92 -15.50 -9.38 -18.61
CA VAL A 92 -14.86 -10.59 -19.14
C VAL A 92 -15.66 -11.83 -18.74
N MET A 93 -16.86 -11.97 -19.28
CA MET A 93 -17.49 -13.28 -19.49
C MET A 93 -18.19 -13.21 -20.84
N ALA A 94 -17.41 -13.42 -21.91
CA ALA A 94 -17.97 -13.70 -23.22
C ALA A 94 -18.72 -15.03 -23.13
N GLY A 95 -20.03 -15.00 -23.42
CA GLY A 95 -20.78 -16.23 -23.64
C GLY A 95 -20.20 -17.00 -24.84
N PRO A 96 -20.38 -18.33 -24.89
CA PRO A 96 -19.69 -19.21 -25.84
C PRO A 96 -20.01 -18.95 -27.33
N ASP A 97 -20.92 -18.02 -27.63
CA ASP A 97 -21.40 -17.71 -28.98
C ASP A 97 -21.23 -16.22 -29.37
N ALA A 98 -20.40 -15.47 -28.64
CA ALA A 98 -20.08 -14.09 -29.01
C ALA A 98 -18.99 -14.08 -30.09
N GLU A 99 -19.35 -13.63 -31.30
CA GLU A 99 -18.40 -13.30 -32.36
C GLU A 99 -17.30 -12.38 -31.79
N PRO A 100 -16.01 -12.68 -32.01
CA PRO A 100 -14.94 -11.91 -31.40
C PRO A 100 -15.01 -10.45 -31.88
N PRO A 101 -14.97 -9.46 -30.97
CA PRO A 101 -14.95 -8.08 -31.38
C PRO A 101 -13.69 -7.85 -32.23
N VAL A 102 -13.89 -7.37 -33.45
CA VAL A 102 -12.80 -6.97 -34.36
C VAL A 102 -11.82 -6.12 -33.56
N ALA A 103 -10.59 -6.60 -33.44
CA ALA A 103 -9.52 -5.90 -32.77
C ALA A 103 -9.19 -4.65 -33.59
N VAL A 104 -9.83 -3.53 -33.28
CA VAL A 104 -9.43 -2.23 -33.80
C VAL A 104 -8.11 -1.88 -33.13
N LEU A 105 -7.02 -1.96 -33.90
CA LEU A 105 -5.70 -1.54 -33.46
C LEU A 105 -5.78 -0.08 -32.98
N PRO A 106 -5.23 0.24 -31.79
CA PRO A 106 -5.17 1.62 -31.34
C PRO A 106 -4.31 2.43 -32.32
N VAL A 107 -4.91 3.48 -32.90
CA VAL A 107 -4.20 4.42 -33.78
C VAL A 107 -3.06 5.05 -32.98
N PRO A 108 -1.80 4.95 -33.44
CA PRO A 108 -0.67 5.57 -32.76
C PRO A 108 -0.87 7.08 -32.65
N GLY A 109 -0.75 7.61 -31.43
CA GLY A 109 -0.83 9.04 -31.18
C GLY A 109 0.30 9.83 -31.86
N PRO A 110 0.12 11.15 -32.03
CA PRO A 110 1.07 11.99 -32.76
C PRO A 110 2.48 11.97 -32.12
N THR A 111 3.48 11.73 -32.95
CA THR A 111 4.89 11.56 -32.56
C THR A 111 5.50 12.86 -32.03
N ARG A 112 6.26 12.78 -30.94
CA ARG A 112 6.97 13.91 -30.32
C ARG A 112 8.05 14.44 -31.27
N ARG A 113 7.99 15.75 -31.59
CA ARG A 113 9.03 16.44 -32.38
C ARG A 113 10.38 16.40 -31.65
N GLN A 114 11.39 15.80 -32.25
CA GLN A 114 12.78 15.94 -31.81
C GLN A 114 13.27 17.34 -32.18
N ARG A 115 13.91 18.02 -31.23
CA ARG A 115 14.67 19.25 -31.51
C ARG A 115 16.08 18.82 -31.92
N VAL A 116 16.54 19.38 -33.03
CA VAL A 116 17.93 19.34 -33.51
C VAL A 116 18.75 20.36 -32.72
#